data_AF-A0A9P1D1J0-F1
#
_entry.id   AF-A0A9P1D1J0-F1
#
_cell.length_a   1.000
_cell.length_b   1.000
_cell.length_c   1.000
_cell.angle_alpha   90.00
_cell.angle_beta   90.00
_cell.angle_gamma   90.00
#
_symmetry.space_group_name_H-M   'P 1'
#
loop_
_entity.id
_entity.type
_entity.pdbx_description
1 polymer ?
#
loop_
_entity_poly.entity_id
_entity_poly.type
_entity_poly.pdbx_seq_one_letter_code
_entity_poly.pdbx_strand_id
1 'polypeptide(L)'
;LWLPPLPCHLSEALVPFIGTAMKLFALVAVGSVCTALAVATGKSKSISEGGALSNDKGASPWLSLLTKSWALPGEAQEEQSKGLDDLANSVLALAKNRKSGAPDAEMKAAVDSISQILSDMKDAVSTGNVAAQQEITKKETALKNCSIPSETSTADFEASLHITMNDVLNCRAEEKTYYSAYQFCMAEEARCSNTTECCVDLIQPNPYCLSPPSPPSPLSFQTECDAASRCREKDLENKLAFFEHKLQEYNDAVTACDQSRLGCNASYACSVKQAAWKEKHSQCNGNQTTFEQAYCDLAGSQEAHWDTYSGCHDRSLKSLEAEELKQEGLLTGRRQEWRGLKRIECLLGALTAEDQTAALDACIKKNHTIDAEEELKLTYPTKVGSVPSKSTCHEKLNAPGTAYFLKTFYSGVPEVLMPTSLTTYYCVSGLSTTYCPVASSSLSLLAKVNGRMPVVPHIK
;
A
#
# COMPACT_ATOMS: atom_id res chain seq x y z
N LEU A 1 4.59 0.23 44.44
CA LEU A 1 5.40 -0.77 43.73
C LEU A 1 6.06 -0.10 42.55
N TRP A 2 7.38 -0.17 42.51
CA TRP A 2 8.25 0.44 41.51
C TRP A 2 8.12 -0.26 40.15
N LEU A 3 8.15 0.53 39.08
CA LEU A 3 8.50 0.08 37.73
C LEU A 3 9.84 0.75 37.34
N PRO A 4 10.79 0.03 36.74
CA PRO A 4 12.10 0.58 36.39
C PRO A 4 12.05 1.28 35.01
N PRO A 5 12.97 2.22 34.73
CA PRO A 5 13.11 2.83 33.41
C PRO A 5 13.94 1.95 32.46
N LEU A 6 13.52 1.86 31.21
CA LEU A 6 14.28 1.26 30.11
C LEU A 6 15.38 2.23 29.61
N PRO A 7 16.57 1.73 29.21
CA PRO A 7 17.66 2.57 28.73
C PRO A 7 17.53 2.85 27.22
N CYS A 8 17.76 4.10 26.84
CA CYS A 8 18.05 4.48 25.46
C CYS A 8 19.52 4.18 25.16
N HIS A 9 19.79 3.21 24.29
CA HIS A 9 21.06 3.09 23.58
C HIS A 9 20.75 3.11 22.08
N LEU A 10 21.05 4.24 21.43
CA LEU A 10 21.21 4.34 19.99
C LEU A 10 22.66 4.75 19.75
N SER A 11 23.43 3.80 19.24
CA SER A 11 24.82 3.97 18.85
C SER A 11 24.93 4.75 17.55
N GLU A 12 25.91 5.65 17.56
CA GLU A 12 26.42 6.47 16.47
C GLU A 12 26.95 5.63 15.31
N ALA A 13 26.67 6.04 14.07
CA ALA A 13 27.62 5.98 12.94
C ALA A 13 27.10 6.78 11.73
N LEU A 14 28.03 7.48 11.07
CA LEU A 14 27.98 8.21 9.78
C LEU A 14 27.81 9.76 9.81
N VAL A 15 28.90 10.44 10.23
CA VAL A 15 29.89 11.19 9.40
C VAL A 15 29.38 12.29 8.43
N PRO A 16 30.15 13.40 8.25
CA PRO A 16 29.63 14.76 8.29
C PRO A 16 29.71 15.49 6.95
N PHE A 17 28.89 16.52 6.73
CA PHE A 17 29.23 17.67 5.88
C PHE A 17 28.27 18.82 6.23
N ILE A 18 28.66 19.68 7.18
CA ILE A 18 28.06 21.01 7.30
C ILE A 18 29.22 22.01 7.29
N GLY A 19 29.35 22.65 6.13
CA GLY A 19 30.36 23.64 5.85
C GLY A 19 30.22 24.90 6.71
N THR A 20 31.36 25.46 7.03
CA THR A 20 31.69 26.66 7.80
C THR A 20 31.07 27.98 7.31
N ALA A 21 30.14 27.96 6.36
CA ALA A 21 29.55 29.17 5.77
C ALA A 21 28.51 29.88 6.67
N MET A 22 27.93 29.19 7.67
CA MET A 22 26.91 29.78 8.56
C MET A 22 27.45 30.55 9.78
N LYS A 23 28.76 30.50 10.05
CA LYS A 23 29.35 31.26 11.18
C LYS A 23 29.68 32.72 10.84
N LEU A 24 29.75 33.08 9.55
CA LEU A 24 30.10 34.44 9.14
C LEU A 24 28.90 35.41 9.20
N PHE A 25 27.67 34.91 9.04
CA PHE A 25 26.45 35.74 9.09
C PHE A 25 25.91 35.95 10.51
N ALA A 26 26.26 35.10 11.48
CA ALA A 26 25.91 35.30 12.89
C ALA A 26 26.70 36.43 13.57
N LEU A 27 27.87 36.82 13.05
CA LEU A 27 28.69 37.89 13.63
C LEU A 27 28.27 39.30 13.19
N VAL A 28 27.49 39.44 12.11
CA VAL A 28 26.93 40.73 11.68
C VAL A 28 25.55 40.98 12.32
N ALA A 29 24.84 39.93 12.77
CA ALA A 29 23.52 40.03 13.38
C ALA A 29 23.51 40.11 14.93
N VAL A 30 24.61 39.77 15.62
CA VAL A 30 24.68 39.81 17.11
C VAL A 30 25.12 41.18 17.67
N GLY A 31 25.42 42.15 16.81
CA GLY A 31 25.70 43.53 17.24
C GLY A 31 24.48 44.41 17.55
N SER A 32 23.25 43.94 17.29
CA SER A 32 22.05 44.81 17.34
C SER A 32 20.86 44.24 18.15
N VAL A 33 21.06 43.20 18.96
CA VAL A 33 20.02 42.66 19.85
C VAL A 33 20.60 42.44 21.25
N CYS A 34 20.78 43.54 22.01
CA CYS A 34 21.02 43.46 23.46
C CYS A 34 20.33 44.56 24.28
N THR A 35 19.36 45.31 23.73
CA THR A 35 18.60 46.31 24.49
C THR A 35 17.14 46.37 24.07
N ALA A 36 16.40 45.27 24.28
CA ALA A 36 14.94 45.31 24.32
C ALA A 36 14.36 44.09 25.07
N LEU A 37 14.73 43.90 26.34
CA LEU A 37 13.89 43.15 27.27
C LEU A 37 14.17 43.55 28.73
N ALA A 38 13.73 44.74 29.12
CA ALA A 38 13.35 45.07 30.49
C ALA A 38 12.75 46.48 30.49
N VAL A 39 11.41 46.60 30.60
CA VAL A 39 10.66 47.57 31.43
C VAL A 39 9.17 47.45 31.01
N ALA A 40 8.50 46.48 31.64
CA ALA A 40 7.18 46.68 32.22
C ALA A 40 7.39 46.33 33.69
N THR A 41 7.81 47.29 34.51
CA THR A 41 6.95 47.87 35.54
C THR A 41 7.58 49.19 36.00
N GLY A 42 6.73 50.20 36.22
CA GLY A 42 7.17 51.55 36.54
C GLY A 42 7.74 51.70 37.95
N LYS A 43 8.76 52.54 38.08
CA LYS A 43 8.84 53.56 39.14
C LYS A 43 9.99 54.54 38.85
N SER A 44 9.68 55.81 39.05
CA SER A 44 10.52 57.00 38.97
C SER A 44 11.84 56.92 39.74
N LYS A 45 12.94 57.45 39.16
CA LYS A 45 13.79 58.44 39.84
C LYS A 45 14.70 59.17 38.84
N SER A 46 14.70 60.51 38.95
CA SER A 46 15.60 61.44 38.28
C SER A 46 17.04 61.25 38.75
N ILE A 47 18.01 61.21 37.82
CA ILE A 47 19.37 61.71 38.04
C ILE A 47 19.85 62.37 36.72
N SER A 48 20.33 63.60 36.90
CA SER A 48 20.96 64.52 35.96
C SER A 48 22.43 64.18 35.67
N GLU A 49 23.03 64.97 34.76
CA GLU A 49 24.44 65.01 34.32
C GLU A 49 24.72 64.08 33.14
N GLY A 50 25.23 64.52 31.98
CA GLY A 50 25.96 65.73 31.64
C GLY A 50 27.21 65.29 30.87
N GLY A 51 27.27 65.52 29.56
CA GLY A 51 28.42 65.09 28.76
C GLY A 51 28.27 65.35 27.26
N ALA A 52 28.58 66.58 26.87
CA ALA A 52 28.66 67.02 25.48
C ALA A 52 29.85 66.39 24.75
N LEU A 53 29.62 65.87 23.54
CA LEU A 53 30.60 65.83 22.46
C LEU A 53 29.86 66.14 21.15
N SER A 54 29.74 67.43 20.88
CA SER A 54 29.40 67.99 19.57
C SER A 54 30.70 68.17 18.79
N ASN A 55 30.83 67.46 17.68
CA ASN A 55 31.46 67.91 16.43
C ASN A 55 31.72 66.69 15.56
N ASP A 56 30.69 66.23 14.85
CA ASP A 56 30.89 65.39 13.69
C ASP A 56 30.57 66.18 12.44
N LYS A 57 31.60 66.40 11.62
CA LYS A 57 31.48 67.08 10.34
C LYS A 57 30.78 66.12 9.38
N GLY A 58 29.49 66.37 9.19
CA GLY A 58 28.76 66.13 7.96
C GLY A 58 28.95 64.75 7.33
N ALA A 59 28.33 63.72 7.92
CA ALA A 59 27.86 62.61 7.12
C ALA A 59 27.03 63.20 5.97
N SER A 60 27.38 62.86 4.73
CA SER A 60 26.74 63.43 3.56
C SER A 60 25.21 63.20 3.62
N PRO A 61 24.38 64.17 3.21
CA PRO A 61 22.93 64.03 3.24
C PRO A 61 22.41 62.76 2.54
N TRP A 62 23.16 62.24 1.56
CA TRP A 62 22.83 61.04 0.80
C TRP A 62 22.98 59.73 1.60
N LEU A 63 23.90 59.64 2.57
CA LEU A 63 24.03 58.46 3.44
C LEU A 63 22.81 58.27 4.36
N SER A 64 22.14 59.35 4.76
CA SER A 64 20.92 59.29 5.58
C SER A 64 19.67 58.86 4.80
N LEU A 65 19.69 59.01 3.47
CA LEU A 65 18.64 58.51 2.59
C LEU A 65 18.77 57.00 2.40
N LEU A 66 20.00 56.51 2.22
CA LEU A 66 20.28 55.08 2.15
C LEU A 66 19.87 54.31 3.42
N THR A 67 20.04 54.87 4.61
CA THR A 67 19.68 54.14 5.83
C THR A 67 18.17 54.12 6.12
N LYS A 68 17.38 55.00 5.49
CA LYS A 68 15.93 55.09 5.68
C LYS A 68 15.11 54.34 4.63
N SER A 69 15.66 54.12 3.44
CA SER A 69 14.94 53.46 2.34
C SER A 69 15.17 51.94 2.25
N TRP A 70 15.98 51.38 3.15
CA TRP A 70 16.36 49.97 3.14
C TRP A 70 15.64 49.23 4.26
N ALA A 71 14.41 48.86 3.96
CA ALA A 71 13.61 48.04 4.84
C ALA A 71 14.26 46.68 5.10
N LEU A 72 14.24 46.27 6.37
CA LEU A 72 14.71 44.97 6.83
C LEU A 72 13.94 43.81 6.18
N PRO A 73 14.50 42.58 6.15
CA PRO A 73 13.80 41.41 5.65
C PRO A 73 12.47 41.20 6.38
N GLY A 74 11.33 41.38 5.69
CA GLY A 74 9.98 41.13 6.23
C GLY A 74 8.94 42.24 6.07
N GLU A 75 9.29 43.43 5.57
CA GLU A 75 8.28 44.45 5.20
C GLU A 75 7.51 44.06 3.93
N ALA A 76 6.30 44.61 3.77
CA ALA A 76 5.48 44.37 2.59
C ALA A 76 6.22 44.85 1.33
N GLN A 77 6.26 44.02 0.29
CA GLN A 77 6.99 44.26 -0.98
C GLN A 77 6.72 45.64 -1.61
N GLU A 78 5.53 46.19 -1.39
CA GLU A 78 5.13 47.49 -1.92
C GLU A 78 5.95 48.65 -1.33
N GLU A 79 6.29 48.59 -0.03
CA GLU A 79 7.04 49.64 0.65
C GLU A 79 8.54 49.62 0.31
N GLN A 80 9.14 48.44 0.16
CA GLN A 80 10.53 48.28 -0.29
C GLN A 80 10.76 48.91 -1.67
N SER A 81 9.79 48.76 -2.57
CA SER A 81 9.91 49.30 -3.92
C SER A 81 9.96 50.83 -3.96
N LYS A 82 9.24 51.48 -3.05
CA LYS A 82 9.18 52.93 -2.94
C LYS A 82 10.51 53.52 -2.50
N GLY A 83 11.21 52.85 -1.57
CA GLY A 83 12.53 53.26 -1.12
C GLY A 83 13.59 53.26 -2.22
N LEU A 84 13.59 52.23 -3.08
CA LEU A 84 14.48 52.13 -4.25
C LEU A 84 14.16 53.21 -5.30
N ASP A 85 12.88 53.49 -5.55
CA ASP A 85 12.47 54.56 -6.46
C ASP A 85 12.81 55.95 -5.91
N ASP A 86 12.66 56.20 -4.61
CA ASP A 86 13.05 57.46 -3.96
C ASP A 86 14.57 57.68 -4.00
N LEU A 87 15.36 56.61 -3.82
CA LEU A 87 16.80 56.65 -3.99
C LEU A 87 17.18 56.96 -5.45
N ALA A 88 16.54 56.30 -6.42
CA ALA A 88 16.76 56.56 -7.84
C ALA A 88 16.40 58.02 -8.20
N ASN A 89 15.30 58.56 -7.64
CA ASN A 89 14.90 59.95 -7.83
C ASN A 89 15.89 60.94 -7.18
N SER A 90 16.48 60.57 -6.05
CA SER A 90 17.52 61.37 -5.39
C SER A 90 18.80 61.42 -6.23
N VAL A 91 19.23 60.28 -6.77
CA VAL A 91 20.38 60.20 -7.70
C VAL A 91 20.09 61.00 -8.98
N LEU A 92 18.87 60.90 -9.51
CA LEU A 92 18.43 61.68 -10.68
C LEU A 92 18.44 63.20 -10.41
N ALA A 93 18.00 63.63 -9.23
CA ALA A 93 18.04 65.04 -8.85
C ALA A 93 19.49 65.55 -8.73
N LEU A 94 20.39 64.72 -8.17
CA LEU A 94 21.82 65.02 -8.12
C LEU A 94 22.41 65.16 -9.52
N ALA A 95 22.02 64.26 -10.44
CA ALA A 95 22.44 64.30 -11.84
C ALA A 95 22.03 65.60 -12.52
N LYS A 96 20.76 66.02 -12.35
CA LYS A 96 20.24 67.24 -12.97
C LYS A 96 20.88 68.53 -12.43
N ASN A 97 21.30 68.54 -11.17
CA ASN A 97 21.85 69.74 -10.52
C ASN A 97 23.34 69.97 -10.79
N ARG A 98 24.03 69.02 -11.42
CA ARG A 98 25.45 69.17 -11.74
C ARG A 98 25.64 70.14 -12.92
N LYS A 99 26.44 71.19 -12.73
CA LYS A 99 26.85 72.09 -13.81
C LYS A 99 27.78 71.34 -14.78
N SER A 100 27.62 71.58 -16.07
CA SER A 100 28.40 70.97 -17.16
C SER A 100 29.91 71.08 -16.90
N GLY A 101 30.58 69.93 -16.73
CA GLY A 101 32.01 69.81 -16.46
C GLY A 101 32.38 68.36 -16.08
N ALA A 102 33.64 67.96 -16.23
CA ALA A 102 34.11 66.60 -15.90
C ALA A 102 33.85 66.24 -14.42
N PRO A 103 33.62 64.97 -14.07
CA PRO A 103 33.37 64.59 -12.68
C PRO A 103 34.64 64.84 -11.87
N ASP A 104 34.51 65.54 -10.74
CA ASP A 104 35.62 65.63 -9.81
C ASP A 104 35.93 64.25 -9.19
N ALA A 105 37.13 64.13 -8.61
CA ALA A 105 37.60 62.87 -8.06
C ALA A 105 36.73 62.36 -6.90
N GLU A 106 36.10 63.27 -6.15
CA GLU A 106 35.23 62.94 -5.02
C GLU A 106 33.92 62.30 -5.50
N MET A 107 33.30 62.88 -6.53
CA MET A 107 32.10 62.31 -7.17
C MET A 107 32.40 60.93 -7.75
N LYS A 108 33.56 60.76 -8.40
CA LYS A 108 33.97 59.46 -8.93
C LYS A 108 34.09 58.43 -7.81
N ALA A 109 34.77 58.76 -6.72
CA ALA A 109 34.90 57.87 -5.56
C ALA A 109 33.56 57.52 -4.93
N ALA A 110 32.62 58.47 -4.85
CA ALA A 110 31.27 58.22 -4.35
C ALA A 110 30.48 57.28 -5.28
N VAL A 111 30.53 57.52 -6.60
CA VAL A 111 29.88 56.65 -7.60
C VAL A 111 30.46 55.23 -7.54
N ASP A 112 31.78 55.11 -7.43
CA ASP A 112 32.46 53.81 -7.32
C ASP A 112 32.00 53.07 -6.05
N SER A 113 31.89 53.77 -4.91
CA SER A 113 31.39 53.21 -3.66
C SER A 113 29.93 52.74 -3.75
N ILE A 114 29.04 53.52 -4.36
CA ILE A 114 27.63 53.12 -4.52
C ILE A 114 27.51 51.96 -5.51
N SER A 115 28.31 51.96 -6.57
CA SER A 115 28.33 50.88 -7.57
C SER A 115 28.73 49.55 -6.93
N GLN A 116 29.69 49.57 -5.99
CA GLN A 116 30.03 48.37 -5.22
C GLN A 116 28.84 47.88 -4.39
N ILE A 117 28.16 48.77 -3.66
CA ILE A 117 26.97 48.42 -2.87
C ILE A 117 25.87 47.81 -3.75
N LEU A 118 25.62 48.38 -4.93
CA LEU A 118 24.63 47.83 -5.88
C LEU A 118 25.04 46.46 -6.41
N SER A 119 26.34 46.24 -6.64
CA SER A 119 26.86 44.93 -7.01
C SER A 119 26.54 43.91 -5.92
N ASP A 120 26.85 44.23 -4.66
CA ASP A 120 26.61 43.33 -3.52
C ASP A 120 25.10 43.02 -3.36
N MET A 121 24.21 44.00 -3.57
CA MET A 121 22.76 43.79 -3.56
C MET A 121 22.28 42.89 -4.70
N LYS A 122 22.76 43.14 -5.93
CA LYS A 122 22.44 42.28 -7.08
C LYS A 122 22.88 40.85 -6.78
N ASP A 123 24.08 40.67 -6.26
CA ASP A 123 24.59 39.35 -5.88
C ASP A 123 23.70 38.69 -4.82
N ALA A 124 23.19 39.45 -3.85
CA ALA A 124 22.23 38.95 -2.86
C ALA A 124 20.89 38.52 -3.47
N VAL A 125 20.30 39.32 -4.37
CA VAL A 125 19.04 39.00 -5.06
C VAL A 125 19.21 37.77 -5.95
N SER A 126 20.30 37.70 -6.71
CA SER A 126 20.64 36.56 -7.57
C SER A 126 20.84 35.29 -6.76
N THR A 127 21.61 35.37 -5.66
CA THR A 127 21.80 34.27 -4.71
C THR A 127 20.48 33.80 -4.13
N GLY A 128 19.57 34.72 -3.77
CA GLY A 128 18.23 34.39 -3.30
C GLY A 128 17.39 33.66 -4.35
N ASN A 129 17.50 34.04 -5.63
CA ASN A 129 16.82 33.36 -6.73
C ASN A 129 17.37 31.94 -6.97
N VAL A 130 18.70 31.78 -6.91
CA VAL A 130 19.35 30.46 -6.98
C VAL A 130 18.90 29.57 -5.82
N ALA A 131 18.86 30.10 -4.60
CA ALA A 131 18.38 29.37 -3.42
C ALA A 131 16.90 28.95 -3.57
N ALA A 132 16.06 29.84 -4.12
CA ALA A 132 14.66 29.51 -4.43
C ALA A 132 14.56 28.33 -5.41
N GLN A 133 15.36 28.35 -6.49
CA GLN A 133 15.39 27.24 -7.43
C GLN A 133 15.88 25.94 -6.78
N GLN A 134 16.88 26.01 -5.91
CA GLN A 134 17.39 24.85 -5.18
C GLN A 134 16.33 24.21 -4.28
N GLU A 135 15.50 25.01 -3.58
CA GLU A 135 14.42 24.47 -2.77
C GLU A 135 13.33 23.80 -3.63
N ILE A 136 12.97 24.36 -4.79
CA ILE A 136 12.08 23.69 -5.76
C ILE A 136 12.69 22.35 -6.21
N THR A 137 13.95 22.35 -6.65
CA THR A 137 14.65 21.14 -7.12
C THR A 137 14.76 20.08 -6.03
N LYS A 138 14.95 20.49 -4.77
CA LYS A 138 14.97 19.59 -3.60
C LYS A 138 13.61 18.93 -3.37
N LYS A 139 12.50 19.67 -3.49
CA LYS A 139 11.14 19.10 -3.42
C LYS A 139 10.85 18.16 -4.59
N GLU A 140 11.26 18.54 -5.80
CA GLU A 140 11.17 17.69 -6.99
C GLU A 140 11.96 16.39 -6.80
N THR A 141 13.17 16.47 -6.26
CA THR A 141 14.02 15.30 -5.96
C THR A 141 13.36 14.40 -4.93
N ALA A 142 12.74 14.95 -3.88
CA ALA A 142 12.00 14.17 -2.89
C ALA A 142 10.82 13.40 -3.52
N LEU A 143 10.14 14.00 -4.50
CA LEU A 143 9.09 13.33 -5.28
C LEU A 143 9.65 12.20 -6.15
N LYS A 144 10.77 12.44 -6.86
CA LYS A 144 11.45 11.42 -7.69
C LYS A 144 12.02 10.27 -6.86
N ASN A 145 12.38 10.53 -5.60
CA ASN A 145 12.87 9.52 -4.67
C ASN A 145 11.77 8.66 -4.05
N CYS A 146 10.49 8.89 -4.37
CA CYS A 146 9.43 7.95 -4.01
C CYS A 146 9.60 6.66 -4.82
N SER A 147 10.22 5.65 -4.20
CA SER A 147 10.48 4.36 -4.81
C SER A 147 9.18 3.67 -5.20
N ILE A 148 9.01 3.43 -6.49
CA ILE A 148 7.97 2.53 -6.99
C ILE A 148 8.30 1.14 -6.44
N PRO A 149 7.33 0.43 -5.83
CA PRO A 149 7.57 -0.93 -5.37
C PRO A 149 8.06 -1.78 -6.54
N SER A 150 9.21 -2.42 -6.39
CA SER A 150 9.66 -3.41 -7.36
C SER A 150 8.68 -4.56 -7.35
N GLU A 151 8.32 -5.03 -8.54
CA GLU A 151 7.60 -6.29 -8.74
C GLU A 151 8.34 -7.38 -7.96
N THR A 152 7.67 -7.97 -6.96
CA THR A 152 8.26 -9.07 -6.21
C THR A 152 8.25 -10.26 -7.16
N SER A 153 9.43 -10.75 -7.52
CA SER A 153 9.55 -11.96 -8.34
C SER A 153 8.73 -13.07 -7.71
N THR A 154 7.68 -13.51 -8.42
CA THR A 154 6.84 -14.62 -7.95
C THR A 154 7.68 -15.87 -7.74
N ALA A 155 8.74 -16.06 -8.53
CA ALA A 155 9.66 -17.17 -8.38
C ALA A 155 10.46 -17.12 -7.08
N ASP A 156 10.91 -15.93 -6.67
CA ASP A 156 11.68 -15.78 -5.42
C ASP A 156 10.77 -15.99 -4.20
N PHE A 157 9.53 -15.48 -4.28
CA PHE A 157 8.51 -15.75 -3.28
C PHE A 157 8.18 -17.24 -3.19
N GLU A 158 7.89 -17.89 -4.32
CA GLU A 158 7.57 -19.32 -4.37
C GLU A 158 8.73 -20.18 -3.85
N ALA A 159 9.97 -19.80 -4.14
CA ALA A 159 11.16 -20.47 -3.60
C ALA A 159 11.33 -20.29 -2.09
N SER A 160 10.75 -19.24 -1.49
CA SER A 160 10.78 -18.97 -0.05
C SER A 160 9.71 -19.71 0.75
N LEU A 161 8.74 -20.33 0.07
CA LEU A 161 7.62 -21.02 0.72
C LEU A 161 8.09 -22.26 1.49
N HIS A 162 7.73 -22.33 2.78
CA HIS A 162 8.01 -23.52 3.59
C HIS A 162 7.14 -24.72 3.18
N ILE A 163 5.89 -24.46 2.81
CA ILE A 163 4.97 -25.44 2.23
C ILE A 163 4.68 -24.99 0.82
N THR A 164 5.09 -25.80 -0.15
CA THR A 164 4.86 -25.53 -1.57
C THR A 164 3.51 -26.08 -2.03
N MET A 165 3.07 -25.66 -3.21
CA MET A 165 1.87 -26.25 -3.81
C MET A 165 2.01 -27.76 -4.03
N ASN A 166 3.21 -28.23 -4.39
CA ASN A 166 3.47 -29.65 -4.58
C ASN A 166 3.29 -30.45 -3.28
N ASP A 167 3.66 -29.88 -2.13
CA ASP A 167 3.45 -30.52 -0.83
C ASP A 167 1.96 -30.66 -0.51
N VAL A 168 1.16 -29.64 -0.85
CA VAL A 168 -0.30 -29.71 -0.71
C VAL A 168 -0.87 -30.77 -1.63
N LEU A 169 -0.50 -30.79 -2.91
CA LEU A 169 -1.00 -31.76 -3.90
C LEU A 169 -0.61 -33.20 -3.53
N ASN A 170 0.64 -33.43 -3.12
CA ASN A 170 1.10 -34.74 -2.68
C ASN A 170 0.35 -35.20 -1.44
N CYS A 171 0.12 -34.31 -0.46
CA CYS A 171 -0.68 -34.65 0.71
C CYS A 171 -2.11 -35.06 0.32
N ARG A 172 -2.76 -34.31 -0.59
CA ARG A 172 -4.11 -34.64 -1.07
C ARG A 172 -4.16 -35.96 -1.85
N ALA A 173 -3.11 -36.29 -2.60
CA ALA A 173 -3.00 -37.59 -3.26
C ALA A 173 -2.89 -38.75 -2.26
N GLU A 174 -2.13 -38.59 -1.19
CA GLU A 174 -2.06 -39.56 -0.10
C GLU A 174 -3.39 -39.67 0.65
N GLU A 175 -4.00 -38.54 1.00
CA GLU A 175 -5.33 -38.47 1.64
C GLU A 175 -6.39 -39.25 0.83
N LYS A 176 -6.38 -39.10 -0.50
CA LYS A 176 -7.29 -39.84 -1.39
C LYS A 176 -7.19 -41.36 -1.20
N THR A 177 -6.00 -41.87 -0.91
CA THR A 177 -5.77 -43.31 -0.67
C THR A 177 -6.43 -43.75 0.64
N TYR A 178 -6.27 -42.97 1.71
CA TYR A 178 -6.95 -43.23 3.00
C TYR A 178 -8.47 -43.12 2.88
N TYR A 179 -8.96 -42.09 2.17
CA TYR A 179 -10.37 -41.90 1.92
C TYR A 179 -10.98 -43.07 1.13
N SER A 180 -10.30 -43.52 0.06
CA SER A 180 -10.74 -44.66 -0.74
C SER A 180 -10.78 -45.95 0.09
N ALA A 181 -9.79 -46.18 0.96
CA ALA A 181 -9.78 -47.33 1.86
C ALA A 181 -10.93 -47.28 2.89
N TYR A 182 -11.25 -46.09 3.41
CA TYR A 182 -12.40 -45.89 4.29
C TYR A 182 -13.73 -46.13 3.56
N GLN A 183 -13.92 -45.56 2.38
CA GLN A 183 -15.12 -45.76 1.56
C GLN A 183 -15.33 -47.24 1.19
N PHE A 184 -14.26 -47.93 0.78
CA PHE A 184 -14.32 -49.36 0.51
C PHE A 184 -14.74 -50.17 1.75
N CYS A 185 -14.21 -49.83 2.93
CA CYS A 185 -14.58 -50.48 4.18
C CYS A 185 -16.06 -50.26 4.51
N MET A 186 -16.55 -49.02 4.38
CA MET A 186 -17.96 -48.69 4.61
C MET A 186 -18.89 -49.45 3.64
N ALA A 187 -18.49 -49.58 2.36
CA ALA A 187 -19.25 -50.33 1.37
C ALA A 187 -19.32 -51.83 1.69
N GLU A 188 -18.20 -52.42 2.11
CA GLU A 188 -18.16 -53.83 2.54
C GLU A 188 -18.93 -54.07 3.84
N GLU A 189 -18.82 -53.17 4.82
CA GLU A 189 -19.59 -53.24 6.07
C GLU A 189 -21.10 -53.17 5.78
N ALA A 190 -21.54 -52.24 4.92
CA ALA A 190 -22.93 -52.14 4.49
C ALA A 190 -23.39 -53.40 3.73
N ARG A 191 -22.57 -53.90 2.80
CA ARG A 191 -22.86 -55.14 2.05
C ARG A 191 -23.08 -56.31 2.99
N CYS A 192 -22.21 -56.50 3.97
CA CYS A 192 -22.28 -57.63 4.91
C CYS A 192 -23.35 -57.48 5.98
N SER A 193 -23.65 -56.25 6.41
CA SER A 193 -24.77 -55.96 7.31
C SER A 193 -26.10 -56.30 6.64
N ASN A 194 -26.31 -55.81 5.40
CA ASN A 194 -27.52 -56.11 4.63
C ASN A 194 -27.64 -57.61 4.29
N THR A 195 -26.51 -58.28 4.07
CA THR A 195 -26.49 -59.73 3.85
C THR A 195 -26.93 -60.50 5.10
N THR A 196 -26.52 -60.04 6.28
CA THR A 196 -26.91 -60.68 7.55
C THR A 196 -28.42 -60.58 7.76
N GLU A 197 -29.03 -59.43 7.45
CA GLU A 197 -30.49 -59.28 7.48
C GLU A 197 -31.21 -60.24 6.50
N CYS A 198 -30.74 -60.35 5.25
CA CYS A 198 -31.32 -61.31 4.30
C CYS A 198 -31.16 -62.79 4.74
N CYS A 199 -30.11 -63.12 5.49
CA CYS A 199 -29.84 -64.49 5.95
C CYS A 199 -30.63 -64.88 7.21
N VAL A 200 -30.97 -63.92 8.07
CA VAL A 200 -31.78 -64.15 9.29
C VAL A 200 -33.23 -64.47 8.92
N ASP A 201 -33.72 -63.97 7.79
CA ASP A 201 -35.10 -64.12 7.30
C ASP A 201 -35.35 -65.33 6.39
N LEU A 202 -34.42 -66.30 6.28
CA LEU A 202 -34.66 -67.57 5.55
C LEU A 202 -35.81 -68.43 6.11
N ILE A 203 -36.53 -67.95 7.15
CA ILE A 203 -37.71 -68.57 7.77
C ILE A 203 -38.98 -67.69 7.70
N GLN A 204 -38.91 -66.39 7.33
CA GLN A 204 -40.11 -65.54 7.13
C GLN A 204 -39.96 -64.53 5.97
N PRO A 205 -41.05 -64.15 5.27
CA PRO A 205 -40.97 -63.33 4.06
C PRO A 205 -40.41 -61.92 4.34
N ASN A 206 -39.27 -61.57 3.73
CA ASN A 206 -38.73 -60.21 3.69
C ASN A 206 -38.88 -59.64 2.26
N PRO A 207 -39.52 -58.46 2.08
CA PRO A 207 -39.77 -57.88 0.76
C PRO A 207 -38.52 -57.43 -0.02
N TYR A 208 -37.33 -57.36 0.62
CA TYR A 208 -36.08 -56.95 -0.03
C TYR A 208 -35.21 -58.11 -0.52
N CYS A 209 -35.54 -59.35 -0.14
CA CYS A 209 -34.88 -60.57 -0.60
C CYS A 209 -35.92 -61.41 -1.37
N LEU A 210 -35.49 -62.30 -2.27
CA LEU A 210 -36.41 -63.19 -2.99
C LEU A 210 -37.18 -64.02 -1.96
N SER A 211 -38.45 -63.70 -1.70
CA SER A 211 -39.29 -64.42 -0.75
C SER A 211 -39.81 -65.71 -1.39
N PRO A 212 -39.34 -66.91 -1.00
CA PRO A 212 -40.08 -68.12 -1.33
C PRO A 212 -41.43 -68.10 -0.58
N PRO A 213 -42.53 -68.54 -1.19
CA PRO A 213 -43.82 -68.61 -0.50
C PRO A 213 -43.73 -69.60 0.67
N SER A 214 -44.32 -69.23 1.81
CA SER A 214 -44.37 -70.04 3.03
C SER A 214 -44.90 -71.45 2.73
N PRO A 215 -44.20 -72.52 3.13
CA PRO A 215 -44.68 -73.88 2.89
C PRO A 215 -46.00 -74.12 3.65
N PRO A 216 -47.00 -74.78 3.04
CA PRO A 216 -48.21 -75.19 3.74
C PRO A 216 -47.86 -76.17 4.87
N SER A 217 -48.55 -76.02 6.01
CA SER A 217 -48.31 -76.83 7.21
C SER A 217 -48.59 -78.32 6.94
N PRO A 218 -47.70 -79.25 7.34
CA PRO A 218 -47.95 -80.69 7.29
C PRO A 218 -49.28 -81.12 7.95
N LEU A 219 -49.73 -80.40 8.99
CA LEU A 219 -50.98 -80.72 9.69
C LEU A 219 -52.25 -80.41 8.88
N SER A 220 -52.17 -79.45 7.95
CA SER A 220 -53.30 -79.17 7.04
C SER A 220 -53.55 -80.34 6.08
N PHE A 221 -52.54 -81.17 5.82
CA PHE A 221 -52.63 -82.33 4.93
C PHE A 221 -53.16 -83.58 5.63
N GLN A 222 -52.91 -83.72 6.94
CA GLN A 222 -53.47 -84.83 7.70
C GLN A 222 -55.00 -84.76 7.72
N THR A 223 -55.57 -83.55 7.83
CA THR A 223 -57.02 -83.34 7.79
C THR A 223 -57.63 -83.57 6.40
N GLU A 224 -56.91 -83.27 5.31
CA GLU A 224 -57.33 -83.63 3.94
C GLU A 224 -57.28 -85.14 3.68
N CYS A 225 -56.26 -85.84 4.19
CA CYS A 225 -56.14 -87.30 4.08
C CYS A 225 -57.14 -88.05 4.97
N ASP A 226 -57.50 -87.51 6.14
CA ASP A 226 -58.47 -88.15 7.05
C ASP A 226 -59.92 -87.98 6.56
N ALA A 227 -60.22 -86.89 5.83
CA ALA A 227 -61.55 -86.64 5.25
C ALA A 227 -61.81 -87.42 3.94
N ALA A 228 -60.76 -87.78 3.21
CA ALA A 228 -60.84 -88.60 2.01
C ALA A 228 -60.43 -90.05 2.36
N SER A 229 -61.39 -90.98 2.37
CA SER A 229 -61.25 -92.40 2.80
C SER A 229 -60.16 -93.28 2.13
N ARG A 230 -59.17 -92.70 1.43
CA ARG A 230 -57.83 -93.22 1.07
C ARG A 230 -57.09 -92.07 0.37
N CYS A 231 -55.98 -91.58 0.95
CA CYS A 231 -55.01 -90.85 0.14
C CYS A 231 -54.46 -91.81 -0.93
N ARG A 232 -54.68 -91.50 -2.21
CA ARG A 232 -54.21 -92.36 -3.30
C ARG A 232 -52.68 -92.23 -3.37
N GLU A 233 -51.99 -93.31 -3.72
CA GLU A 233 -50.52 -93.35 -3.86
C GLU A 233 -49.96 -92.15 -4.65
N LYS A 234 -50.63 -91.79 -5.75
CA LYS A 234 -50.30 -90.64 -6.59
C LYS A 234 -50.40 -89.28 -5.89
N ASP A 235 -51.29 -89.12 -4.92
CA ASP A 235 -51.41 -87.90 -4.13
C ASP A 235 -50.22 -87.76 -3.18
N LEU A 236 -49.77 -88.87 -2.58
CA LEU A 236 -48.56 -88.90 -1.75
C LEU A 236 -47.31 -88.63 -2.58
N GLU A 237 -47.19 -89.17 -3.80
CA GLU A 237 -46.08 -88.89 -4.73
C GLU A 237 -46.00 -87.41 -5.11
N ASN A 238 -47.13 -86.80 -5.49
CA ASN A 238 -47.18 -85.37 -5.85
C ASN A 238 -46.80 -84.46 -4.67
N LYS A 239 -47.19 -84.84 -3.44
CA LYS A 239 -46.86 -84.08 -2.23
C LYS A 239 -45.41 -84.28 -1.83
N LEU A 240 -44.87 -85.49 -1.96
CA LEU A 240 -43.45 -85.75 -1.77
C LEU A 240 -42.61 -84.87 -2.70
N ALA A 241 -42.94 -84.85 -4.00
CA ALA A 241 -42.27 -84.00 -4.98
C ALA A 241 -42.37 -82.50 -4.64
N PHE A 242 -43.52 -82.04 -4.10
CA PHE A 242 -43.66 -80.67 -3.62
C PHE A 242 -42.71 -80.35 -2.45
N PHE A 243 -42.63 -81.23 -1.45
CA PHE A 243 -41.73 -81.03 -0.30
C PHE A 243 -40.25 -81.14 -0.70
N GLU A 244 -39.89 -82.04 -1.62
CA GLU A 244 -38.55 -82.14 -2.20
C GLU A 244 -38.16 -80.86 -2.94
N HIS A 245 -39.07 -80.29 -3.75
CA HIS A 245 -38.85 -79.01 -4.42
C HIS A 245 -38.66 -77.86 -3.41
N LYS A 246 -39.47 -77.82 -2.34
CA LYS A 246 -39.33 -76.82 -1.28
C LYS A 246 -38.03 -76.96 -0.48
N LEU A 247 -37.59 -78.19 -0.25
CA LEU A 247 -36.28 -78.46 0.35
C LEU A 247 -35.15 -77.98 -0.57
N GLN A 248 -35.27 -78.18 -1.89
CA GLN A 248 -34.29 -77.67 -2.85
C GLN A 248 -34.25 -76.14 -2.87
N GLU A 249 -35.40 -75.45 -2.95
CA GLU A 249 -35.47 -73.98 -2.86
C GLU A 249 -34.82 -73.47 -1.56
N TYR A 250 -35.06 -74.16 -0.45
CA TYR A 250 -34.43 -73.83 0.84
C TYR A 250 -32.91 -74.02 0.78
N ASN A 251 -32.42 -75.16 0.27
CA ASN A 251 -30.98 -75.44 0.15
C ASN A 251 -30.26 -74.45 -0.78
N ASP A 252 -30.90 -74.07 -1.89
CA ASP A 252 -30.39 -73.07 -2.82
C ASP A 252 -30.31 -71.69 -2.15
N ALA A 253 -31.33 -71.32 -1.37
CA ALA A 253 -31.36 -70.07 -0.61
C ALA A 253 -30.32 -70.03 0.53
N VAL A 254 -30.12 -71.15 1.24
CA VAL A 254 -29.03 -71.31 2.21
C VAL A 254 -27.67 -71.16 1.53
N THR A 255 -27.47 -71.81 0.38
CA THR A 255 -26.21 -71.70 -0.39
C THR A 255 -25.96 -70.27 -0.85
N ALA A 256 -26.99 -69.58 -1.35
CA ALA A 256 -26.90 -68.18 -1.76
C ALA A 256 -26.56 -67.26 -0.57
N CYS A 257 -27.18 -67.48 0.59
CA CYS A 257 -26.85 -66.79 1.83
C CYS A 257 -25.38 -67.04 2.24
N ASP A 258 -24.92 -68.28 2.27
CA ASP A 258 -23.54 -68.62 2.61
C ASP A 258 -22.55 -67.97 1.63
N GLN A 259 -22.84 -67.99 0.33
CA GLN A 259 -22.03 -67.33 -0.70
C GLN A 259 -21.98 -65.81 -0.53
N SER A 260 -23.11 -65.18 -0.22
CA SER A 260 -23.16 -63.73 0.01
C SER A 260 -22.38 -63.29 1.27
N ARG A 261 -22.28 -64.18 2.27
CA ARG A 261 -21.48 -64.00 3.48
C ARG A 261 -20.00 -64.32 3.28
N LEU A 262 -19.60 -64.95 2.17
CA LEU A 262 -18.18 -65.21 1.91
C LEU A 262 -17.40 -63.89 1.88
N GLY A 263 -16.29 -63.84 2.64
CA GLY A 263 -15.46 -62.65 2.79
C GLY A 263 -16.00 -61.60 3.78
N CYS A 264 -17.18 -61.80 4.38
CA CYS A 264 -17.66 -60.94 5.45
C CYS A 264 -16.91 -61.23 6.76
N ASN A 265 -16.21 -60.23 7.30
CA ASN A 265 -15.61 -60.31 8.62
C ASN A 265 -16.65 -60.05 9.71
N ALA A 266 -16.47 -60.68 10.88
CA ALA A 266 -17.36 -60.47 12.04
C ALA A 266 -17.35 -59.03 12.57
N SER A 267 -16.30 -58.26 12.24
CA SER A 267 -16.23 -56.83 12.52
C SER A 267 -15.38 -56.14 11.47
N TYR A 268 -15.94 -55.12 10.82
CA TYR A 268 -15.18 -54.22 9.96
C TYR A 268 -14.59 -53.12 10.84
N ALA A 269 -13.26 -53.07 10.95
CA ALA A 269 -12.56 -52.02 11.68
C ALA A 269 -12.52 -50.69 10.89
N CYS A 270 -13.65 -50.24 10.35
CA CYS A 270 -13.75 -49.02 9.55
C CYS A 270 -13.43 -47.77 10.37
N SER A 271 -13.61 -47.80 11.69
CA SER A 271 -13.22 -46.73 12.62
C SER A 271 -11.72 -46.42 12.56
N VAL A 272 -10.86 -47.43 12.42
CA VAL A 272 -9.39 -47.25 12.30
C VAL A 272 -9.05 -46.55 10.98
N LYS A 273 -9.68 -46.97 9.88
CA LYS A 273 -9.49 -46.34 8.56
C LYS A 273 -10.05 -44.92 8.53
N GLN A 274 -11.18 -44.69 9.18
CA GLN A 274 -11.76 -43.36 9.35
C GLN A 274 -10.84 -42.44 10.14
N ALA A 275 -10.27 -42.93 11.26
CA ALA A 275 -9.32 -42.16 12.06
C ALA A 275 -8.07 -41.81 11.25
N ALA A 276 -7.51 -42.76 10.50
CA ALA A 276 -6.36 -42.52 9.63
C ALA A 276 -6.67 -41.49 8.52
N TRP A 277 -7.85 -41.57 7.89
CA TRP A 277 -8.28 -40.55 6.93
C TRP A 277 -8.44 -39.18 7.59
N LYS A 278 -9.11 -39.09 8.75
CA LYS A 278 -9.31 -37.81 9.47
C LYS A 278 -7.98 -37.16 9.87
N GLU A 279 -7.02 -37.95 10.35
CA GLU A 279 -5.69 -37.46 10.68
C GLU A 279 -5.00 -36.91 9.44
N LYS A 280 -5.00 -37.67 8.33
CA LYS A 280 -4.39 -37.22 7.08
C LYS A 280 -5.08 -35.98 6.50
N HIS A 281 -6.41 -35.93 6.57
CA HIS A 281 -7.21 -34.78 6.15
C HIS A 281 -6.85 -33.53 6.95
N SER A 282 -6.71 -33.65 8.28
CA SER A 282 -6.26 -32.57 9.16
C SER A 282 -4.87 -32.06 8.77
N GLN A 283 -3.92 -32.97 8.53
CA GLN A 283 -2.57 -32.62 8.07
C GLN A 283 -2.60 -31.85 6.74
N CYS A 284 -3.35 -32.33 5.74
CA CYS A 284 -3.41 -31.68 4.43
C CYS A 284 -4.13 -30.33 4.49
N ASN A 285 -5.14 -30.17 5.35
CA ASN A 285 -5.76 -28.87 5.63
C ASN A 285 -4.75 -27.90 6.27
N GLY A 286 -3.89 -28.38 7.17
CA GLY A 286 -2.81 -27.59 7.75
C GLY A 286 -1.81 -27.11 6.69
N ASN A 287 -1.36 -27.99 5.80
CA ASN A 287 -0.48 -27.63 4.69
C ASN A 287 -1.13 -26.61 3.74
N GLN A 288 -2.40 -26.83 3.37
CA GLN A 288 -3.15 -25.90 2.53
C GLN A 288 -3.29 -24.52 3.21
N THR A 289 -3.62 -24.50 4.50
CA THR A 289 -3.73 -23.26 5.29
C THR A 289 -2.42 -22.47 5.26
N THR A 290 -1.29 -23.13 5.52
CA THR A 290 0.03 -22.48 5.53
C THR A 290 0.38 -21.94 4.14
N PHE A 291 0.12 -22.70 3.08
CA PHE A 291 0.36 -22.29 1.70
C PHE A 291 -0.50 -21.07 1.31
N GLU A 292 -1.81 -21.13 1.58
CA GLU A 292 -2.73 -20.03 1.27
C GLU A 292 -2.39 -18.77 2.09
N GLN A 293 -2.07 -18.92 3.38
CA GLN A 293 -1.69 -17.78 4.22
C GLN A 293 -0.47 -17.04 3.68
N ALA A 294 0.54 -17.75 3.16
CA ALA A 294 1.71 -17.11 2.58
C ALA A 294 1.35 -16.22 1.37
N TYR A 295 0.42 -16.67 0.52
CA TYR A 295 -0.08 -15.85 -0.60
C TYR A 295 -0.91 -14.66 -0.12
N CYS A 296 -1.69 -14.82 0.95
CA CYS A 296 -2.40 -13.71 1.56
C CYS A 296 -1.42 -12.67 2.14
N ASP A 297 -0.34 -13.11 2.80
CA ASP A 297 0.69 -12.24 3.36
C ASP A 297 1.46 -11.51 2.25
N LEU A 298 1.77 -12.18 1.14
CA LEU A 298 2.35 -11.56 -0.05
C LEU A 298 1.44 -10.46 -0.60
N ALA A 299 0.15 -10.77 -0.81
CA ALA A 299 -0.81 -9.81 -1.34
C ALA A 299 -0.95 -8.59 -0.41
N GLY A 300 -1.00 -8.80 0.91
CA GLY A 300 -1.04 -7.73 1.90
C GLY A 300 0.23 -6.88 1.90
N SER A 301 1.41 -7.51 1.77
CA SER A 301 2.70 -6.81 1.67
C SER A 301 2.78 -5.95 0.40
N GLN A 302 2.33 -6.47 -0.74
CA GLN A 302 2.28 -5.72 -1.99
C GLN A 302 1.39 -4.48 -1.88
N GLU A 303 0.18 -4.62 -1.34
CA GLU A 303 -0.71 -3.48 -1.08
C GLU A 303 -0.08 -2.44 -0.14
N ALA A 304 0.58 -2.88 0.94
CA ALA A 304 1.24 -1.98 1.88
C ALA A 304 2.41 -1.20 1.25
N HIS A 305 3.20 -1.83 0.38
CA HIS A 305 4.25 -1.15 -0.38
C HIS A 305 3.66 -0.11 -1.35
N TRP A 306 2.59 -0.46 -2.06
CA TRP A 306 1.91 0.48 -2.95
C TRP A 306 1.23 1.63 -2.21
N ASP A 307 0.65 1.39 -1.03
CA ASP A 307 0.13 2.43 -0.16
C ASP A 307 1.24 3.40 0.29
N THR A 308 2.39 2.86 0.69
CA THR A 308 3.56 3.65 1.09
C THR A 308 4.06 4.53 -0.06
N TYR A 309 4.20 3.97 -1.26
CA TYR A 309 4.56 4.71 -2.47
C TYR A 309 3.53 5.80 -2.80
N SER A 310 2.25 5.42 -2.81
CA SER A 310 1.14 6.32 -3.10
C SER A 310 1.14 7.52 -2.16
N GLY A 311 1.27 7.27 -0.85
CA GLY A 311 1.36 8.32 0.16
C GLY A 311 2.63 9.17 0.05
N CYS A 312 3.78 8.59 -0.31
CA CYS A 312 4.99 9.35 -0.59
C CYS A 312 4.78 10.32 -1.75
N HIS A 313 4.27 9.80 -2.88
CA HIS A 313 4.05 10.58 -4.10
C HIS A 313 3.11 11.75 -3.84
N ASP A 314 1.93 11.50 -3.26
CA ASP A 314 0.92 12.52 -3.01
C ASP A 314 1.44 13.63 -2.07
N ARG A 315 2.15 13.27 -0.99
CA ARG A 315 2.71 14.24 -0.05
C ARG A 315 3.83 15.06 -0.67
N SER A 316 4.74 14.42 -1.40
CA SER A 316 5.86 15.09 -2.05
C SER A 316 5.40 16.01 -3.19
N LEU A 317 4.41 15.59 -3.97
CA LEU A 317 3.79 16.41 -5.03
C LEU A 317 3.15 17.66 -4.43
N LYS A 318 2.31 17.49 -3.39
CA LYS A 318 1.69 18.61 -2.69
C LYS A 318 2.74 19.57 -2.08
N SER A 319 3.83 19.02 -1.55
CA SER A 319 4.92 19.86 -1.01
C SER A 319 5.69 20.61 -2.10
N LEU A 320 5.83 20.04 -3.30
CA LEU A 320 6.43 20.71 -4.45
C LEU A 320 5.52 21.84 -4.94
N GLU A 321 4.24 21.57 -5.17
CA GLU A 321 3.24 22.57 -5.60
C GLU A 321 3.17 23.76 -4.63
N ALA A 322 3.19 23.49 -3.32
CA ALA A 322 3.18 24.54 -2.31
C ALA A 322 4.45 25.42 -2.34
N GLU A 323 5.63 24.82 -2.55
CA GLU A 323 6.88 25.59 -2.65
C GLU A 323 6.93 26.38 -3.97
N GLU A 324 6.48 25.79 -5.08
CA GLU A 324 6.38 26.50 -6.37
C GLU A 324 5.47 27.72 -6.28
N LEU A 325 4.27 27.57 -5.69
CA LEU A 325 3.33 28.68 -5.50
C LEU A 325 3.92 29.78 -4.61
N LYS A 326 4.60 29.39 -3.52
CA LYS A 326 5.30 30.32 -2.65
C LYS A 326 6.40 31.09 -3.40
N GLN A 327 7.23 30.39 -4.16
CA GLN A 327 8.34 31.03 -4.88
C GLN A 327 7.86 31.90 -6.04
N GLU A 328 6.74 31.54 -6.68
CA GLU A 328 6.08 32.38 -7.67
C GLU A 328 5.61 33.71 -7.07
N GLY A 329 4.95 33.68 -5.90
CA GLY A 329 4.55 34.90 -5.20
C GLY A 329 5.73 35.80 -4.82
N LEU A 330 6.87 35.21 -4.45
CA LEU A 330 8.08 35.96 -4.09
C LEU A 330 8.87 36.48 -5.30
N LEU A 331 8.74 35.86 -6.48
CA LEU A 331 9.50 36.21 -7.67
C LEU A 331 9.22 37.64 -8.15
N THR A 332 7.97 38.10 -8.02
CA THR A 332 7.56 39.45 -8.44
C THR A 332 8.38 40.54 -7.73
N GLY A 333 8.53 40.46 -6.40
CA GLY A 333 9.33 41.47 -5.69
C GLY A 333 10.82 41.34 -5.93
N ARG A 334 11.37 40.12 -6.10
CA ARG A 334 12.78 39.97 -6.52
C ARG A 334 13.04 40.66 -7.86
N ARG A 335 12.12 40.53 -8.81
CA ARG A 335 12.19 41.23 -10.11
C ARG A 335 12.06 42.74 -9.96
N GLN A 336 11.19 43.21 -9.07
CA GLN A 336 11.03 44.64 -8.80
C GLN A 336 12.29 45.24 -8.16
N GLU A 337 12.88 44.54 -7.19
CA GLU A 337 14.13 44.91 -6.54
C GLU A 337 15.27 44.96 -7.57
N TRP A 338 15.44 43.90 -8.37
CA TRP A 338 16.44 43.87 -9.45
C TRP A 338 16.28 45.02 -10.45
N ARG A 339 15.04 45.29 -10.87
CA ARG A 339 14.73 46.43 -11.77
C ARG A 339 15.19 47.75 -11.15
N GLY A 340 14.93 47.96 -9.85
CA GLY A 340 15.40 49.14 -9.11
C GLY A 340 16.92 49.24 -9.11
N LEU A 341 17.61 48.14 -8.80
CA LEU A 341 19.09 48.08 -8.80
C LEU A 341 19.68 48.41 -10.17
N LYS A 342 19.15 47.82 -11.25
CA LYS A 342 19.58 48.09 -12.63
C LYS A 342 19.34 49.54 -13.04
N ARG A 343 18.24 50.15 -12.58
CA ARG A 343 17.95 51.57 -12.82
C ARG A 343 18.95 52.49 -12.12
N ILE A 344 19.29 52.22 -10.87
CA ILE A 344 20.29 53.03 -10.14
C ILE A 344 21.67 52.85 -10.77
N GLU A 345 22.07 51.61 -11.09
CA GLU A 345 23.34 51.32 -11.80
C GLU A 345 23.45 52.12 -13.10
N CYS A 346 22.36 52.19 -13.86
CA CYS A 346 22.27 52.96 -15.09
C CYS A 346 22.39 54.49 -14.85
N LEU A 347 21.72 55.03 -13.82
CA LEU A 347 21.80 56.45 -13.46
C LEU A 347 23.22 56.85 -12.99
N LEU A 348 23.87 55.99 -12.22
CA LEU A 348 25.27 56.17 -11.80
C LEU A 348 26.23 56.15 -13.00
N GLY A 349 25.99 55.25 -13.97
CA GLY A 349 26.71 55.24 -15.24
C GLY A 349 26.56 56.59 -15.98
N ALA A 350 25.35 57.12 -16.06
CA ALA A 350 25.10 58.42 -16.70
C ALA A 350 25.82 59.58 -16.01
N LEU A 351 25.96 59.57 -14.68
CA LEU A 351 26.71 60.58 -13.93
C LEU A 351 28.20 60.64 -14.31
N THR A 352 28.78 59.55 -14.78
CA THR A 352 30.21 59.49 -15.13
C THR A 352 30.47 59.66 -16.63
N ALA A 353 29.43 59.77 -17.46
CA ALA A 353 29.54 59.93 -18.91
C ALA A 353 30.01 61.34 -19.32
N GLU A 354 30.70 61.42 -20.47
CA GLU A 354 31.11 62.70 -21.07
C GLU A 354 29.91 63.56 -21.47
N ASP A 355 28.93 62.96 -22.16
CA ASP A 355 27.62 63.57 -22.43
C ASP A 355 26.59 63.04 -21.43
N GLN A 356 26.60 63.65 -20.25
CA GLN A 356 25.71 63.30 -19.16
C GLN A 356 24.22 63.43 -19.55
N THR A 357 23.86 64.41 -20.39
CA THR A 357 22.45 64.65 -20.76
C THR A 357 21.95 63.52 -21.64
N ALA A 358 22.70 63.17 -22.69
CA ALA A 358 22.34 62.06 -23.57
C ALA A 358 22.33 60.72 -22.82
N ALA A 359 23.33 60.48 -21.96
CA ALA A 359 23.40 59.24 -21.17
C ALA A 359 22.22 59.12 -20.18
N LEU A 360 21.83 60.23 -19.54
CA LEU A 360 20.70 60.26 -18.62
C LEU A 360 19.38 60.00 -19.35
N ASP A 361 19.17 60.62 -20.51
CA ASP A 361 17.98 60.40 -21.34
C ASP A 361 17.89 58.97 -21.85
N ALA A 362 19.03 58.39 -22.27
CA ALA A 362 19.11 56.99 -22.66
C ALA A 362 18.75 56.07 -21.49
N CYS A 363 19.25 56.39 -20.29
CA CYS A 363 18.98 55.62 -19.09
C CYS A 363 17.50 55.64 -18.68
N ILE A 364 16.88 56.82 -18.65
CA ILE A 364 15.46 56.98 -18.30
C ILE A 364 14.55 56.21 -19.26
N LYS A 365 14.94 56.14 -20.54
CA LYS A 365 14.19 55.42 -21.58
C LYS A 365 14.42 53.91 -21.55
N LYS A 366 15.44 53.41 -20.85
CA LYS A 366 15.77 51.98 -20.82
C LYS A 366 14.75 51.21 -19.98
N ASN A 367 14.17 50.16 -20.56
CA ASN A 367 13.28 49.25 -19.85
C ASN A 367 14.07 48.14 -19.15
N HIS A 368 14.24 48.27 -17.84
CA HIS A 368 14.92 47.27 -17.01
C HIS A 368 14.04 46.07 -16.61
N THR A 369 12.78 46.01 -17.06
CA THR A 369 11.90 44.86 -16.80
C THR A 369 12.41 43.61 -17.52
N ILE A 370 12.88 43.75 -18.77
CA ILE A 370 13.42 42.64 -19.55
C ILE A 370 14.66 42.05 -18.86
N ASP A 371 15.57 42.91 -18.39
CA ASP A 371 16.76 42.49 -17.62
C ASP A 371 16.35 41.66 -16.40
N ALA A 372 15.31 42.08 -15.66
CA ALA A 372 14.83 41.35 -14.48
C ALA A 372 14.16 40.02 -14.84
N GLU A 373 13.39 39.97 -15.93
CA GLU A 373 12.74 38.75 -16.41
C GLU A 373 13.74 37.72 -16.93
N GLU A 374 14.85 38.17 -17.53
CA GLU A 374 15.88 37.31 -18.08
C GLU A 374 16.78 36.69 -17.01
N GLU A 375 17.21 37.51 -16.04
CA GLU A 375 18.14 37.12 -14.97
C GLU A 375 17.45 36.33 -13.86
N LEU A 376 16.19 36.67 -13.55
CA LEU A 376 15.43 36.06 -12.47
C LEU A 376 14.33 35.17 -13.03
N LYS A 377 14.76 34.00 -13.48
CA LYS A 377 13.89 32.91 -13.93
C LYS A 377 13.88 31.80 -12.88
N LEU A 378 12.70 31.24 -12.68
CA LEU A 378 12.49 30.00 -11.93
C LEU A 378 11.77 29.02 -12.86
N THR A 379 12.19 27.76 -12.78
CA THR A 379 11.51 26.64 -13.43
C THR A 379 10.60 25.97 -12.42
N TYR A 380 9.35 25.76 -12.83
CA TYR A 380 8.31 25.11 -12.04
C TYR A 380 7.97 23.75 -12.67
N PRO A 381 8.62 22.65 -12.23
CA PRO A 381 8.38 21.30 -12.73
C PRO A 381 6.92 20.92 -12.97
N THR A 382 5.99 21.31 -12.08
CA THR A 382 4.58 20.93 -12.21
C THR A 382 3.92 21.59 -13.44
N LYS A 383 4.30 22.83 -13.76
CA LYS A 383 3.72 23.62 -14.87
C LYS A 383 4.27 23.23 -16.23
N VAL A 384 5.51 22.73 -16.26
CA VAL A 384 6.18 22.29 -17.50
C VAL A 384 6.00 20.79 -17.77
N GLY A 385 5.29 20.07 -16.90
CA GLY A 385 5.02 18.64 -17.05
C GLY A 385 6.26 17.75 -16.87
N SER A 386 7.28 18.21 -16.14
CA SER A 386 8.48 17.40 -15.85
C SER A 386 8.32 16.50 -14.61
N VAL A 387 7.16 16.55 -13.97
CA VAL A 387 6.82 15.72 -12.81
C VAL A 387 6.36 14.34 -13.29
N PRO A 388 6.93 13.23 -12.78
CA PRO A 388 6.49 11.90 -13.12
C PRO A 388 5.05 11.66 -12.65
N SER A 389 4.22 11.11 -13.56
CA SER A 389 2.88 10.65 -13.22
C SER A 389 2.94 9.55 -12.16
N LYS A 390 1.97 9.55 -11.26
CA LYS A 390 1.82 8.48 -10.26
C LYS A 390 1.68 7.13 -10.96
N SER A 391 2.51 6.17 -10.60
CA SER A 391 2.42 4.80 -11.12
C SER A 391 1.27 4.06 -10.47
N THR A 392 0.70 3.09 -11.19
CA THR A 392 -0.36 2.22 -10.70
C THR A 392 0.11 0.78 -10.64
N CYS A 393 -0.39 0.00 -9.69
CA CYS A 393 -0.09 -1.42 -9.62
C CYS A 393 -0.79 -2.15 -10.77
N HIS A 394 0.00 -2.79 -11.62
CA HIS A 394 -0.50 -3.61 -12.73
C HIS A 394 -0.48 -5.12 -12.40
N GLU A 395 0.26 -5.50 -11.36
CA GLU A 395 0.31 -6.87 -10.88
C GLU A 395 -1.06 -7.31 -10.38
N LYS A 396 -1.47 -8.50 -10.82
CA LYS A 396 -2.71 -9.11 -10.35
C LYS A 396 -2.41 -9.95 -9.12
N LEU A 397 -3.00 -9.57 -7.99
CA LEU A 397 -2.82 -10.30 -6.74
C LEU A 397 -3.42 -11.71 -6.88
N ASN A 398 -2.58 -12.74 -6.72
CA ASN A 398 -3.00 -14.14 -6.64
C ASN A 398 -3.50 -14.45 -5.22
N ALA A 399 -4.61 -13.82 -4.82
CA ALA A 399 -5.16 -13.98 -3.49
C ALA A 399 -6.04 -15.25 -3.39
N PRO A 400 -5.86 -16.09 -2.35
CA PRO A 400 -6.82 -17.11 -1.95
C PRO A 400 -8.24 -16.55 -1.83
N GLY A 401 -9.23 -17.34 -2.24
CA GLY A 401 -10.63 -16.90 -2.31
C GLY A 401 -11.12 -16.48 -3.69
N THR A 402 -10.21 -16.37 -4.65
CA THR A 402 -10.57 -16.07 -6.04
C THR A 402 -10.77 -17.35 -6.84
N ALA A 403 -11.69 -17.33 -7.79
CA ALA A 403 -11.85 -18.43 -8.74
C ALA A 403 -10.58 -18.64 -9.60
N TYR A 404 -9.80 -17.58 -9.83
CA TYR A 404 -8.50 -17.68 -10.46
C TYR A 404 -7.53 -18.51 -9.61
N PHE A 405 -7.36 -18.19 -8.32
CA PHE A 405 -6.49 -18.93 -7.41
C PHE A 405 -6.91 -20.40 -7.31
N LEU A 406 -8.21 -20.66 -7.13
CA LEU A 406 -8.73 -22.02 -7.06
C LEU A 406 -8.41 -22.81 -8.33
N LYS A 407 -8.62 -22.22 -9.50
CA LYS A 407 -8.34 -22.87 -10.79
C LYS A 407 -6.85 -23.12 -11.00
N THR A 408 -6.01 -22.13 -10.67
CA THR A 408 -4.56 -22.18 -10.86
C THR A 408 -3.94 -23.28 -9.99
N PHE A 409 -4.32 -23.35 -8.72
CA PHE A 409 -3.67 -24.23 -7.77
C PHE A 409 -4.41 -25.57 -7.59
N TYR A 410 -5.74 -25.60 -7.59
CA TYR A 410 -6.50 -26.78 -7.15
C TYR A 410 -7.32 -27.49 -8.25
N SER A 411 -7.13 -27.18 -9.53
CA SER A 411 -7.94 -27.77 -10.62
C SER A 411 -7.88 -29.30 -10.74
N GLY A 412 -6.90 -29.97 -10.12
CA GLY A 412 -6.77 -31.44 -10.11
C GLY A 412 -7.23 -32.13 -8.82
N VAL A 413 -7.68 -31.39 -7.80
CA VAL A 413 -8.05 -31.98 -6.51
C VAL A 413 -9.56 -32.29 -6.49
N PRO A 414 -9.98 -33.53 -6.18
CA PRO A 414 -11.40 -33.86 -6.04
C PRO A 414 -12.09 -32.99 -4.99
N GLU A 415 -13.28 -32.48 -5.30
CA GLU A 415 -14.04 -31.58 -4.43
C GLU A 415 -14.30 -32.17 -3.02
N VAL A 416 -14.48 -33.49 -2.92
CA VAL A 416 -14.69 -34.19 -1.64
C VAL A 416 -13.49 -34.12 -0.69
N LEU A 417 -12.28 -33.88 -1.22
CA LEU A 417 -11.05 -33.72 -0.44
C LEU A 417 -10.77 -32.25 -0.13
N MET A 418 -11.48 -31.32 -0.80
CA MET A 418 -11.38 -29.91 -0.51
C MET A 418 -12.23 -29.60 0.72
N PRO A 419 -11.69 -28.87 1.71
CA PRO A 419 -12.43 -28.52 2.90
C PRO A 419 -13.58 -27.56 2.56
N THR A 420 -14.78 -27.90 3.00
CA THR A 420 -16.01 -27.12 2.76
C THR A 420 -16.06 -25.80 3.54
N SER A 421 -15.23 -25.67 4.57
CA SER A 421 -15.29 -24.58 5.55
C SER A 421 -13.94 -23.91 5.80
N LEU A 422 -12.95 -24.05 4.91
CA LEU A 422 -11.69 -23.35 5.13
C LEU A 422 -11.95 -21.84 5.13
N THR A 423 -11.91 -21.23 6.30
CA THR A 423 -11.94 -19.79 6.50
C THR A 423 -10.72 -19.10 5.87
N THR A 424 -9.71 -19.86 5.43
CA THR A 424 -8.56 -19.38 4.66
C THR A 424 -8.91 -18.94 3.24
N TYR A 425 -10.13 -19.22 2.76
CA TYR A 425 -10.65 -18.72 1.47
C TYR A 425 -10.89 -17.21 1.42
N TYR A 426 -10.60 -16.42 2.46
CA TYR A 426 -10.95 -14.99 2.42
C TYR A 426 -9.90 -14.07 3.02
N CYS A 427 -8.69 -14.03 2.44
CA CYS A 427 -7.96 -12.77 2.53
C CYS A 427 -8.59 -11.68 1.66
N VAL A 428 -9.31 -12.02 0.59
CA VAL A 428 -9.97 -11.00 -0.26
C VAL A 428 -10.93 -10.09 0.51
N SER A 429 -11.60 -10.56 1.57
CA SER A 429 -12.47 -9.70 2.38
C SER A 429 -11.73 -8.74 3.31
N GLY A 430 -10.45 -9.00 3.60
CA GLY A 430 -9.60 -8.15 4.44
C GLY A 430 -8.52 -7.38 3.67
N LEU A 431 -8.24 -7.78 2.42
CA LEU A 431 -7.29 -7.10 1.56
C LEU A 431 -7.89 -5.78 1.08
N SER A 432 -7.16 -4.69 1.33
CA SER A 432 -7.28 -3.51 0.49
C SER A 432 -7.06 -3.96 -0.96
N THR A 433 -7.94 -3.59 -1.86
CA THR A 433 -7.74 -3.74 -3.31
C THR A 433 -7.68 -2.36 -3.96
N THR A 434 -7.24 -1.39 -3.16
CA THR A 434 -7.22 0.03 -3.50
C THR A 434 -6.16 0.30 -4.55
N TYR A 435 -5.04 -0.43 -4.50
CA TYR A 435 -3.89 -0.16 -5.35
C TYR A 435 -3.70 -1.21 -6.43
N CYS A 436 -3.72 -2.49 -6.05
CA CYS A 436 -3.49 -3.62 -6.93
C CYS A 436 -4.79 -4.35 -7.27
N PRO A 437 -5.03 -4.64 -8.56
CA PRO A 437 -6.17 -5.45 -8.96
C PRO A 437 -6.01 -6.89 -8.48
N VAL A 438 -7.11 -7.51 -8.03
CA VAL A 438 -7.13 -8.95 -7.74
C VAL A 438 -7.28 -9.73 -9.05
N ALA A 439 -6.55 -10.85 -9.17
CA ALA A 439 -6.72 -11.75 -10.29
C ALA A 439 -8.15 -12.30 -10.33
N SER A 440 -8.97 -11.78 -11.24
CA SER A 440 -10.31 -12.30 -11.50
C SER A 440 -10.29 -13.18 -12.74
N SER A 441 -10.79 -14.41 -12.62
CA SER A 441 -11.36 -15.09 -13.77
C SER A 441 -12.70 -14.41 -14.04
N SER A 442 -12.97 -14.03 -15.28
CA SER A 442 -14.19 -13.37 -15.75
C SER A 442 -15.50 -14.18 -15.60
N LEU A 443 -15.52 -15.16 -14.71
CA LEU A 443 -16.70 -15.90 -14.26
C LEU A 443 -17.16 -15.30 -12.93
N SER A 444 -18.03 -14.30 -13.03
CA SER A 444 -18.91 -13.82 -11.97
C SER A 444 -19.83 -14.95 -11.48
N LEU A 445 -19.30 -15.88 -10.69
CA LEU A 445 -20.09 -16.80 -9.88
C LEU A 445 -20.55 -16.09 -8.60
N LEU A 446 -21.38 -15.06 -8.79
CA LEU A 446 -22.26 -14.56 -7.77
C LEU A 446 -23.27 -15.67 -7.42
N ALA A 447 -23.27 -16.06 -6.15
CA ALA A 447 -24.44 -16.46 -5.38
C ALA A 447 -25.23 -17.69 -5.89
N LYS A 448 -24.80 -18.89 -5.48
CA LYS A 448 -25.74 -20.00 -5.15
C LYS A 448 -25.07 -21.09 -4.30
N VAL A 449 -24.70 -20.74 -3.06
CA VAL A 449 -24.56 -21.74 -1.99
C VAL A 449 -25.58 -21.42 -0.91
N ASN A 450 -26.85 -21.54 -1.28
CA ASN A 450 -27.96 -21.74 -0.37
C ASN A 450 -28.77 -22.87 -0.97
N GLY A 451 -28.59 -24.10 -0.49
CA GLY A 451 -29.36 -25.24 -0.97
C GLY A 451 -28.80 -26.59 -0.58
N ARG A 452 -29.18 -27.04 0.63
CA ARG A 452 -29.31 -28.46 1.03
C ARG A 452 -28.12 -29.38 0.73
N MET A 453 -27.43 -29.75 1.81
CA MET A 453 -26.83 -31.09 1.87
C MET A 453 -27.89 -32.13 1.46
N PRO A 454 -27.59 -33.08 0.56
CA PRO A 454 -28.41 -34.27 0.43
C PRO A 454 -28.37 -34.96 1.79
N VAL A 455 -29.54 -35.02 2.44
CA VAL A 455 -29.78 -35.90 3.57
C VAL A 455 -29.44 -37.29 3.07
N VAL A 456 -28.33 -37.86 3.56
CA VAL A 456 -28.08 -39.29 3.45
C VAL A 456 -29.33 -39.95 4.04
N PRO A 457 -30.10 -40.73 3.27
CA PRO A 457 -31.23 -41.42 3.84
C PRO A 457 -30.66 -42.33 4.93
N HIS A 458 -31.03 -42.07 6.18
CA HIS A 458 -31.04 -43.11 7.17
C HIS A 458 -32.01 -44.16 6.63
N ILE A 459 -31.44 -45.18 6.00
CA ILE A 459 -32.10 -46.44 5.76
C ILE A 459 -32.40 -46.96 7.17
N LYS A 460 -33.69 -46.93 7.50
CA LYS A 460 -34.26 -47.52 8.71
C LYS A 460 -34.85 -48.87 8.33
#